data_AF-A0A1Q9EER3-F1
#
_entry.id   AF-A0A1Q9EER3-F1
#
_cell.length_a   1.000
_cell.length_b   1.000
_cell.length_c   1.000
_cell.angle_alpha   90.00
_cell.angle_beta   90.00
_cell.angle_gamma   90.00
#
_symmetry.space_group_name_H-M   'P 1'
#
loop_
_entity.id
_entity.type
_entity.pdbx_description
1 polymer ?
#
loop_
_entity_poly.entity_id
_entity_poly.type
_entity_poly.pdbx_seq_one_letter_code
_entity_poly.pdbx_strand_id
1 'polypeptide(L)'
;MSAMPPASRASGFICAIVVTSVAVGGAAKIAATLQDLDDQCALQLKTTAPLRVGIFMTTHWSTLHQQFMPCWETARQQLSLVRNADLILYTSGNIGSKDLEKLGFGNLTIKHYKQAKYEEGAIQATIDAFGSKGQQEKWFDRYDWVVRLNPDV
;
A
#
# COMPACT_ATOMS: atom_id res chain seq x y z
N MET A 1 -0.09 0.69 -38.21
CA MET A 1 -0.40 1.58 -37.08
C MET A 1 -1.76 1.16 -36.53
N SER A 2 -1.80 0.33 -35.49
CA SER A 2 -3.06 -0.11 -34.87
C SER A 2 -3.46 0.87 -33.79
N ALA A 3 -4.68 1.40 -33.88
CA ALA A 3 -5.25 2.30 -32.89
C ALA A 3 -5.64 1.51 -31.62
N MET A 4 -5.19 1.99 -30.46
CA MET A 4 -5.66 1.52 -29.15
C MET A 4 -7.08 2.04 -28.87
N PRO A 5 -7.94 1.25 -28.22
CA PRO A 5 -9.28 1.69 -27.82
C PRO A 5 -9.21 2.67 -26.62
N PRO A 6 -10.21 3.55 -26.47
CA PRO A 6 -10.22 4.56 -25.42
C PRO A 6 -10.49 3.95 -24.04
N ALA A 7 -9.80 4.48 -23.03
CA ALA A 7 -10.00 4.14 -21.63
C ALA A 7 -11.40 4.57 -21.16
N SER A 8 -12.17 3.61 -20.66
CA SER A 8 -13.46 3.83 -19.99
C SER A 8 -13.27 4.60 -18.69
N ARG A 9 -13.91 5.77 -18.56
CA ARG A 9 -13.94 6.56 -17.33
C ARG A 9 -15.00 5.98 -16.39
N ALA A 10 -14.58 5.47 -15.24
CA ALA A 10 -15.48 5.13 -14.14
C ALA A 10 -15.98 6.42 -13.46
N SER A 11 -17.30 6.63 -13.45
CA SER A 11 -17.95 7.70 -12.67
C SER A 11 -17.93 7.33 -11.19
N GLY A 12 -17.27 8.14 -10.36
CA GLY A 12 -17.29 8.01 -8.90
C GLY A 12 -18.41 8.86 -8.27
N PHE A 13 -19.24 8.23 -7.43
CA PHE A 13 -20.14 8.92 -6.50
C PHE A 13 -19.40 9.21 -5.20
N ILE A 14 -19.51 10.43 -4.67
CA ILE A 14 -18.99 10.81 -3.36
C ILE A 14 -20.11 10.65 -2.33
N CYS A 15 -19.92 9.76 -1.35
CA CYS A 15 -20.81 9.63 -0.20
C CYS A 15 -20.21 10.41 0.98
N ALA A 16 -20.92 11.42 1.48
CA ALA A 16 -20.53 12.15 2.69
C ALA A 16 -21.19 11.48 3.92
N ILE A 17 -20.39 11.15 4.94
CA ILE A 17 -20.90 10.55 6.18
C ILE A 17 -21.01 11.63 7.26
N VAL A 18 -22.22 11.83 7.78
CA VAL A 18 -22.48 12.60 9.00
C VAL A 18 -22.65 11.61 10.15
N VAL A 19 -21.70 11.55 11.08
CA VAL A 19 -21.80 10.71 12.27
C VAL A 19 -22.44 11.52 13.40
N THR A 20 -23.69 11.27 13.71
CA THR A 20 -24.32 11.72 14.96
C THR A 20 -24.14 10.65 16.03
N SER A 21 -23.32 10.92 17.05
CA SER A 21 -23.13 10.03 18.19
C SER A 21 -24.38 10.00 19.06
N VAL A 22 -25.02 8.83 19.21
CA VAL A 22 -26.05 8.59 20.22
C VAL A 22 -25.48 7.66 21.28
N ALA A 23 -25.26 8.19 22.48
CA ALA A 23 -24.78 7.43 23.62
C ALA A 23 -25.95 6.78 24.35
N VAL A 24 -26.23 5.47 24.13
CA VAL A 24 -26.98 4.67 25.12
C VAL A 24 -26.59 3.18 25.08
N GLY A 25 -25.98 2.74 26.18
CA GLY A 25 -26.07 1.42 26.83
C GLY A 25 -26.27 0.14 26.02
N GLY A 26 -25.24 -0.70 25.99
CA GLY A 26 -25.37 -2.15 25.79
C GLY A 26 -24.22 -2.76 24.99
N ALA A 27 -23.29 -3.45 25.65
CA ALA A 27 -22.13 -4.09 25.00
C ALA A 27 -22.50 -5.08 23.88
N ALA A 28 -23.67 -5.73 23.96
CA ALA A 28 -24.16 -6.64 22.92
C ALA A 28 -24.69 -5.92 21.66
N LYS A 29 -25.14 -4.66 21.78
CA LYS A 29 -25.57 -3.85 20.62
C LYS A 29 -24.37 -3.29 19.85
N ILE A 30 -23.27 -2.97 20.52
CA ILE A 30 -22.05 -2.43 19.89
C ILE A 30 -21.45 -3.43 18.90
N ALA A 31 -21.42 -4.72 19.21
CA ALA A 31 -20.91 -5.75 18.31
C ALA A 31 -21.74 -5.88 17.03
N ALA A 32 -23.07 -5.81 17.13
CA ALA A 32 -23.96 -5.82 15.97
C ALA A 32 -23.83 -4.53 15.13
N THR A 33 -23.60 -3.38 15.76
CA THR A 33 -23.37 -2.10 15.06
C THR A 33 -22.02 -2.06 14.35
N LEU A 34 -20.98 -2.74 14.85
CA LEU A 34 -19.68 -2.82 14.18
C LEU A 34 -19.71 -3.73 12.94
N GLN A 35 -20.48 -4.82 12.96
CA GLN A 35 -20.69 -5.65 11.76
C GLN A 35 -21.51 -4.92 10.68
N ASP A 36 -22.49 -4.11 11.07
CA ASP A 36 -23.32 -3.33 10.13
C ASP A 36 -22.56 -2.14 9.50
N LEU A 37 -21.51 -1.63 10.17
CA LEU A 37 -20.64 -0.58 9.62
C LEU A 37 -19.67 -1.11 8.54
N ASP A 38 -19.28 -2.38 8.59
CA ASP A 38 -18.49 -3.03 7.52
C ASP A 38 -19.31 -3.13 6.23
N ASP A 39 -20.62 -3.38 6.33
CA ASP A 39 -21.50 -3.53 5.18
C ASP A 39 -21.96 -2.19 4.58
N GLN A 40 -22.04 -1.11 5.37
CA GLN A 40 -22.55 0.19 4.91
C GLN A 40 -21.48 1.16 4.39
N CYS A 41 -20.19 0.92 4.66
CA CYS A 41 -19.09 1.78 4.20
C CYS A 41 -18.17 1.11 3.17
N ALA A 42 -18.39 -0.16 2.85
CA ALA A 42 -17.69 -0.82 1.76
C ALA A 42 -18.28 -0.33 0.43
N LEU A 43 -17.66 0.71 -0.13
CA LEU A 43 -17.80 1.06 -1.53
C LEU A 43 -17.29 -0.14 -2.33
N GLN A 44 -18.17 -1.11 -2.61
CA GLN A 44 -17.84 -2.33 -3.33
C GLN A 44 -17.52 -1.94 -4.77
N LEU A 45 -16.25 -1.64 -5.03
CA LEU A 45 -15.67 -1.55 -6.35
C LEU A 45 -15.83 -2.92 -7.00
N LYS A 46 -16.93 -3.09 -7.75
CA LYS A 46 -17.11 -4.24 -8.64
C LYS A 46 -16.19 -4.07 -9.84
N THR A 47 -14.97 -4.57 -9.72
CA THR A 47 -14.05 -4.71 -10.84
C THR A 47 -14.25 -6.09 -11.48
N THR A 48 -14.16 -6.17 -12.81
CA THR A 48 -14.23 -7.45 -13.54
C THR A 48 -12.92 -8.23 -13.49
N ALA A 49 -11.81 -7.57 -13.14
CA ALA A 49 -10.50 -8.16 -12.94
C ALA A 49 -10.11 -8.15 -11.45
N PRO A 50 -9.25 -9.08 -11.00
CA PRO A 50 -8.68 -9.04 -9.66
C PRO A 50 -7.93 -7.73 -9.42
N LEU A 51 -8.16 -7.10 -8.27
CA LEU A 51 -7.49 -5.86 -7.89
C LEU A 51 -5.99 -6.10 -7.70
N ARG A 52 -5.16 -5.34 -8.39
CA ARG A 52 -3.69 -5.38 -8.25
C ARG A 52 -3.26 -4.32 -7.26
N VAL A 53 -2.78 -4.75 -6.10
CA VAL A 53 -2.35 -3.86 -5.02
C VAL A 53 -0.85 -3.96 -4.84
N GLY A 54 -0.18 -2.81 -4.79
CA GLY A 54 1.23 -2.70 -4.43
C GLY A 54 1.40 -2.11 -3.05
N ILE A 55 2.22 -2.73 -2.20
CA ILE A 55 2.77 -2.09 -1.01
C ILE A 55 4.08 -1.42 -1.40
N PHE A 56 4.23 -0.15 -1.05
CA PHE A 56 5.44 0.61 -1.30
C PHE A 56 6.12 0.98 0.02
N MET A 57 7.32 0.44 0.25
CA MET A 57 8.12 0.71 1.45
C MET A 57 9.38 1.47 1.11
N THR A 58 9.72 2.44 1.96
CA THR A 58 10.97 3.20 1.90
C THR A 58 11.75 2.97 3.18
N THR A 59 13.03 2.62 3.10
CA THR A 59 13.85 2.40 4.31
C THR A 59 15.33 2.54 4.04
N HIS A 60 16.11 2.97 5.03
CA HIS A 60 17.58 2.92 4.95
C HIS A 60 18.18 1.53 5.10
N TRP A 61 17.40 0.55 5.60
CA TRP A 61 17.87 -0.79 5.96
C TRP A 61 19.04 -0.83 6.95
N SER A 62 19.15 0.18 7.82
CA SER A 62 20.10 0.18 8.94
C SER A 62 19.69 -0.84 10.00
N THR A 63 20.60 -1.20 10.91
CA THR A 63 20.29 -2.10 12.05
C THR A 63 19.10 -1.60 12.86
N LEU A 64 18.98 -0.27 13.05
CA LEU A 64 17.85 0.32 13.77
C LEU A 64 16.53 0.09 13.01
N HIS A 65 16.48 0.34 11.70
CA HIS A 65 15.25 0.10 10.93
C HIS A 65 14.87 -1.37 10.88
N GLN A 66 15.83 -2.28 10.81
CA GLN A 66 15.57 -3.72 10.86
C GLN A 66 14.86 -4.15 12.16
N GLN A 67 15.06 -3.43 13.28
CA GLN A 67 14.35 -3.71 14.54
C GLN A 67 12.88 -3.31 14.49
N PHE A 68 12.50 -2.31 13.68
CA PHE A 68 11.10 -1.87 13.55
C PHE A 68 10.34 -2.58 12.42
N MET A 69 11.04 -3.25 11.51
CA MET A 69 10.44 -4.02 10.42
C MET A 69 9.29 -4.96 10.83
N PRO A 70 9.23 -5.59 12.02
CA PRO A 70 8.10 -6.44 12.36
C PRO A 70 6.73 -5.74 12.45
N CYS A 71 6.66 -4.40 12.55
CA CYS A 71 5.41 -3.67 12.77
C CYS A 71 4.32 -3.91 11.70
N TRP A 72 4.71 -4.21 10.45
CA TRP A 72 3.75 -4.48 9.39
C TRP A 72 3.34 -5.96 9.27
N GLU A 73 4.01 -6.88 9.97
CA GLU A 73 3.72 -8.31 9.88
C GLU A 73 2.30 -8.64 10.35
N THR A 74 1.85 -7.98 11.42
CA THR A 74 0.48 -8.13 11.92
C THR A 74 -0.55 -7.71 10.86
N ALA A 75 -0.30 -6.59 10.17
CA ALA A 75 -1.17 -6.14 9.07
C ALA A 75 -1.20 -7.17 7.93
N ARG A 76 -0.06 -7.75 7.55
CA ARG A 76 -0.01 -8.83 6.55
C ARG A 76 -0.78 -10.08 6.99
N GLN A 77 -0.67 -10.46 8.26
CA GLN A 77 -1.35 -11.62 8.82
C GLN A 77 -2.88 -11.41 8.86
N GLN A 78 -3.33 -10.23 9.23
CA GLN A 78 -4.75 -9.95 9.46
C GLN A 78 -5.49 -9.44 8.22
N LEU A 79 -4.84 -8.68 7.35
CA LEU A 79 -5.46 -8.03 6.20
C LEU A 79 -5.13 -8.78 4.91
N SER A 80 -6.15 -9.37 4.27
CA SER A 80 -6.02 -10.04 2.97
C SER A 80 -5.45 -9.12 1.89
N LEU A 81 -5.78 -7.82 1.96
CA LEU A 81 -5.27 -6.79 1.06
C LEU A 81 -3.74 -6.72 1.08
N VAL A 82 -3.13 -6.71 2.27
CA VAL A 82 -1.67 -6.62 2.43
C VAL A 82 -1.01 -7.95 2.09
N ARG A 83 -1.64 -9.07 2.48
CA ARG A 83 -1.12 -10.43 2.25
C ARG A 83 -0.96 -10.76 0.77
N ASN A 84 -1.89 -10.31 -0.06
CA ASN A 84 -1.95 -10.62 -1.49
C ASN A 84 -1.32 -9.54 -2.37
N ALA A 85 -0.77 -8.47 -1.78
CA ALA A 85 -0.13 -7.40 -2.52
C ALA A 85 1.30 -7.77 -2.96
N ASP A 86 1.79 -7.11 -4.00
CA ASP A 86 3.21 -7.11 -4.34
C ASP A 86 3.96 -6.10 -3.45
N LEU A 87 5.24 -6.34 -3.14
CA LEU A 87 6.08 -5.36 -2.45
C LEU A 87 7.04 -4.66 -3.40
N ILE A 88 7.03 -3.32 -3.38
CA ILE A 88 8.07 -2.45 -3.93
C ILE A 88 8.87 -1.90 -2.76
N LEU A 89 10.12 -2.32 -2.62
CA LEU A 89 11.01 -1.90 -1.55
C LEU A 89 12.09 -0.96 -2.09
N TYR A 90 12.04 0.30 -1.67
CA TYR A 90 13.04 1.31 -2.01
C TYR A 90 14.02 1.50 -0.85
N THR A 91 15.29 1.17 -1.07
CA THR A 91 16.28 1.04 0.00
C THR A 91 17.67 1.57 -0.35
N SER A 92 18.36 2.17 0.63
CA SER A 92 19.79 2.52 0.48
C SER A 92 20.73 1.39 0.90
N GLY A 93 20.24 0.44 1.68
CA GLY A 93 21.06 -0.66 2.19
C GLY A 93 21.00 -1.90 1.30
N ASN A 94 22.05 -2.70 1.37
CA ASN A 94 22.08 -4.02 0.76
C ASN A 94 21.28 -4.99 1.64
N ILE A 95 20.33 -5.69 1.04
CA ILE A 95 19.48 -6.64 1.74
C ILE A 95 19.91 -8.05 1.33
N GLY A 96 20.22 -8.89 2.31
CA GLY A 96 20.53 -10.30 2.06
C GLY A 96 19.28 -11.10 1.72
N SER A 97 19.45 -12.20 0.97
CA SER A 97 18.34 -13.10 0.59
C SER A 97 17.51 -13.57 1.77
N LYS A 98 18.17 -13.93 2.88
CA LYS A 98 17.50 -14.35 4.13
C LYS A 98 16.60 -13.28 4.72
N ASP A 99 16.93 -12.01 4.56
CA ASP A 99 16.10 -10.92 5.08
C ASP A 99 14.96 -10.56 4.13
N LEU A 100 15.15 -10.77 2.82
CA LEU A 100 14.07 -10.66 1.84
C LEU A 100 13.00 -11.73 2.06
N GLU A 101 13.40 -12.97 2.38
CA GLU A 101 12.46 -14.04 2.70
C GLU A 101 11.57 -13.72 3.90
N LYS A 102 12.11 -13.02 4.92
CA LYS A 102 11.34 -12.59 6.10
C LYS A 102 10.24 -11.59 5.76
N LEU A 103 10.38 -10.82 4.68
CA LEU A 103 9.33 -9.90 4.21
C LEU A 103 8.07 -10.67 3.78
N GLY A 104 8.21 -11.90 3.31
CA GLY A 104 7.08 -12.80 3.08
C GLY A 104 6.03 -12.30 2.08
N PHE A 105 6.45 -11.47 1.12
CA PHE A 105 5.65 -11.09 -0.04
C PHE A 105 5.94 -12.07 -1.19
N GLY A 106 4.89 -12.50 -1.90
CA GLY A 106 5.04 -13.45 -3.01
C GLY A 106 5.78 -12.86 -4.21
N ASN A 107 5.57 -11.56 -4.46
CA ASN A 107 6.29 -10.79 -5.47
C ASN A 107 6.97 -9.61 -4.81
N LEU A 108 8.25 -9.43 -5.13
CA LEU A 108 9.10 -8.42 -4.51
C LEU A 108 9.98 -7.75 -5.55
N THR A 109 9.96 -6.42 -5.56
CA THR A 109 10.82 -5.56 -6.39
C THR A 109 11.68 -4.71 -5.48
N ILE A 110 13.00 -4.77 -5.63
CA ILE A 110 13.93 -3.94 -4.88
C ILE A 110 14.43 -2.81 -5.78
N LYS A 111 14.41 -1.60 -5.25
CA LYS A 111 14.94 -0.40 -5.88
C LYS A 111 15.98 0.21 -4.95
N HIS A 112 17.17 0.43 -5.48
CA HIS A 112 18.28 0.97 -4.71
C HIS A 112 18.51 2.43 -5.01
N TYR A 113 18.77 3.22 -3.97
CA TYR A 113 19.23 4.60 -4.10
C TYR A 113 20.56 4.81 -3.39
N LYS A 114 21.41 5.67 -3.97
CA LYS A 114 22.78 5.84 -3.50
C LYS A 114 22.99 7.08 -2.63
N GLN A 115 22.11 8.09 -2.67
CA GLN A 115 22.47 9.44 -2.24
C GLN A 115 21.28 10.29 -1.77
N ALA A 116 20.59 9.89 -0.72
CA ALA A 116 19.60 10.78 -0.11
C ALA A 116 19.75 10.77 1.40
N LYS A 117 19.83 11.96 2.00
CA LYS A 117 19.89 12.09 3.44
C LYS A 117 18.47 12.07 4.00
N TYR A 118 18.23 11.22 4.99
CA TYR A 118 16.98 11.20 5.76
C TYR A 118 15.72 11.25 4.85
N GLU A 119 14.92 12.30 4.98
CA GLU A 119 13.65 12.52 4.29
C GLU A 119 13.78 12.66 2.77
N GLU A 120 14.95 13.10 2.26
CA GLU A 120 15.20 13.21 0.82
C GLU A 120 15.01 11.86 0.13
N GLY A 121 15.29 10.76 0.83
CA GLY A 121 15.13 9.41 0.29
C GLY A 121 13.68 9.07 0.00
N ALA A 122 12.77 9.43 0.90
CA ALA A 122 11.34 9.20 0.71
C ALA A 122 10.74 10.07 -0.40
N ILE A 123 11.22 11.31 -0.53
CA ILE A 123 10.85 12.22 -1.61
C ILE A 123 11.33 11.65 -2.94
N GLN A 124 12.61 11.30 -3.04
CA GLN A 124 13.19 10.73 -4.25
C GLN A 124 12.51 9.42 -4.65
N ALA A 125 12.24 8.53 -3.70
CA ALA A 125 11.54 7.28 -3.94
C ALA A 125 10.17 7.51 -4.61
N THR A 126 9.46 8.55 -4.17
CA THR A 126 8.16 8.94 -4.72
C THR A 126 8.33 9.49 -6.14
N ILE A 127 9.28 10.40 -6.34
CA ILE A 127 9.60 10.98 -7.66
C ILE A 127 9.97 9.88 -8.67
N ASP A 128 10.82 8.95 -8.27
CA ASP A 128 11.27 7.84 -9.11
C ASP A 128 10.11 6.90 -9.43
N ALA A 129 9.23 6.61 -8.48
CA ALA A 129 8.13 5.67 -8.68
C ALA A 129 7.05 6.15 -9.65
N PHE A 130 6.77 7.46 -9.66
CA PHE A 130 5.90 8.09 -10.65
C PHE A 130 6.63 8.40 -11.97
N GLY A 131 7.96 8.30 -11.96
CA GLY A 131 8.85 8.68 -13.04
C GLY A 131 9.13 10.18 -13.09
N SER A 132 10.36 10.57 -13.44
CA SER A 132 10.66 11.94 -13.86
C SER A 132 10.03 12.22 -15.22
N LYS A 133 9.71 13.49 -15.55
CA LYS A 133 9.39 13.86 -16.95
C LYS A 133 10.52 13.39 -17.87
N GLY A 134 10.30 12.32 -18.64
CA GLY A 134 11.24 11.80 -19.64
C GLY A 134 12.09 10.58 -19.22
N GLN A 135 11.86 9.95 -18.06
CA GLN A 135 12.50 8.69 -17.67
C GLN A 135 11.46 7.58 -17.45
N GLN A 136 11.81 6.33 -17.77
CA GLN A 136 10.87 5.22 -18.04
C GLN A 136 10.26 4.51 -16.82
N GLU A 137 10.67 4.85 -15.62
CA GLU A 137 10.32 4.02 -14.47
C GLU A 137 8.99 4.46 -13.84
N LYS A 138 7.91 3.84 -14.31
CA LYS A 138 6.55 4.01 -13.77
C LYS A 138 6.13 2.78 -12.97
N TRP A 139 6.72 2.58 -11.79
CA TRP A 139 6.52 1.35 -11.00
C TRP A 139 5.07 1.14 -10.60
N PHE A 140 4.34 2.24 -10.43
CA PHE A 140 2.96 2.23 -9.97
C PHE A 140 1.95 1.90 -11.08
N ASP A 141 2.32 2.03 -12.37
CA ASP A 141 1.39 1.85 -13.51
C ASP A 141 0.78 0.43 -13.60
N ARG A 142 1.43 -0.56 -13.00
CA ARG A 142 0.94 -1.95 -12.98
C ARG A 142 -0.05 -2.24 -11.86
N TYR A 143 -0.29 -1.28 -10.97
CA TYR A 143 -1.15 -1.43 -9.80
C TYR A 143 -2.38 -0.54 -9.93
N ASP A 144 -3.52 -1.04 -9.45
CA ASP A 144 -4.76 -0.27 -9.37
C ASP A 144 -4.74 0.61 -8.09
N TRP A 145 -4.07 0.13 -7.04
CA TRP A 145 -3.80 0.87 -5.80
C TRP A 145 -2.37 0.64 -5.33
N VAL A 146 -1.77 1.71 -4.80
CA VAL A 146 -0.49 1.63 -4.10
C VAL A 146 -0.67 2.17 -2.69
N VAL A 147 -0.31 1.35 -1.70
CA VAL A 147 -0.33 1.74 -0.29
C VAL A 147 1.11 1.96 0.15
N ARG A 148 1.45 3.20 0.51
CA ARG A 148 2.75 3.48 1.13
C ARG A 148 2.71 2.97 2.57
N LEU A 149 3.59 2.03 2.89
CA LEU A 149 3.79 1.52 4.24
C LEU A 149 5.15 2.00 4.72
N ASN A 150 5.17 2.64 5.88
CA ASN A 150 6.40 3.10 6.50
C ASN A 150 6.76 2.11 7.61
N PRO A 151 7.81 1.27 7.45
CA PRO A 151 8.04 0.14 8.34
C PRO A 151 8.65 0.51 9.70
N ASP A 152 8.97 1.78 9.92
CA ASP A 152 9.58 2.34 11.13
C ASP A 152 8.60 3.12 12.03
N VAL A 153 7.31 3.17 11.68
CA VAL A 153 6.21 3.81 12.44
C VAL A 153 5.03 2.86 12.61
#